data_AF-A0A7J6W8Q1-F1
#
_entry.id   AF-A0A7J6W8Q1-F1
#
_cell.length_a   1.000
_cell.length_b   1.000
_cell.length_c   1.000
_cell.angle_alpha   90.00
_cell.angle_beta   90.00
_cell.angle_gamma   90.00
#
_symmetry.space_group_name_H-M   'P 1'
#
loop_
_entity.id
_entity.type
_entity.pdbx_description
1 polymer ?
#
loop_
_entity_poly.entity_id
_entity_poly.type
_entity_poly.pdbx_seq_one_letter_code
_entity_poly.pdbx_strand_id
1 'polypeptide(L)'
;MGGGNPALADIQKIYGSTESLPATTIVLPLKPDKEQVVKSQLSSIHPEVLLFLSKIRRLSVREDNTDPRLNTINAISISSETDFTSRKNVDAESYTLHLSAEEDCADNERECNYYMWRQKFPVSQGSRVERRMEIDDLVITLAFPNGSRLNRGMDSPGIYEFPPTEMVTNFPFIVQADFVLASSRETIVLHKKWNLGILACVPSAFVNAFNSLVKTSGAALVSSLSRMFEFLPVDSSSYPILNTGRDSIRDKLSRENIVPSESYTEQKKFFHKPNEVGRIKPTFWDILNKARKHGVSLHHLSSHGIYALSSAFEKEYYDDILNFLEVRSMTVGAYKYEGNSIVQICWSRWACALGTINEVTNWNGKSICISYNGDHVSWLIDWNKEFRCSACFFMPQSTQEALWSFRGAETLYNWLVETGEACYVDVNDYAILLIITQQRQKACCGLCSLSMSVLNKEICYSK
;
A
#
# COMPACT_ATOMS: atom_id res chain seq x y z
N MET A 1 -26.72 -3.76 -53.45
CA MET A 1 -27.36 -5.07 -53.68
C MET A 1 -28.64 -5.13 -52.86
N GLY A 2 -29.72 -5.67 -53.44
CA GLY A 2 -31.10 -5.50 -52.97
C GLY A 2 -31.39 -6.13 -51.61
N GLY A 3 -32.33 -5.52 -50.88
CA GLY A 3 -32.87 -5.97 -49.61
C GLY A 3 -33.69 -7.26 -49.73
N GLY A 4 -33.02 -8.38 -49.99
CA GLY A 4 -33.54 -9.71 -49.70
C GLY A 4 -33.26 -10.08 -48.24
N ASN A 5 -34.20 -10.77 -47.60
CA ASN A 5 -33.90 -11.42 -46.34
C ASN A 5 -32.74 -12.41 -46.55
N PRO A 6 -31.73 -12.42 -45.67
CA PRO A 6 -30.57 -13.29 -45.83
C PRO A 6 -31.01 -14.75 -45.86
N ALA A 7 -30.53 -15.48 -46.88
CA ALA A 7 -30.83 -16.90 -47.01
C ALA A 7 -29.92 -17.73 -46.10
N LEU A 8 -30.33 -18.95 -45.75
CA LEU A 8 -29.52 -19.86 -44.92
C LEU A 8 -28.13 -20.13 -45.53
N ALA A 9 -28.04 -20.11 -46.87
CA ALA A 9 -26.79 -20.26 -47.61
C ALA A 9 -25.80 -19.10 -47.36
N ASP A 10 -26.30 -17.88 -47.16
CA ASP A 10 -25.46 -16.71 -46.86
C ASP A 10 -24.83 -16.85 -45.47
N ILE A 11 -25.60 -17.35 -44.50
CA ILE A 11 -25.12 -17.63 -43.14
C ILE A 11 -24.09 -18.77 -43.16
N GLN A 12 -24.36 -19.86 -43.87
CA GLN A 12 -23.42 -20.99 -44.01
C GLN A 12 -22.08 -20.56 -44.63
N LYS A 13 -22.11 -19.60 -45.56
CA LYS A 13 -20.90 -19.06 -46.19
C LYS A 13 -20.00 -18.32 -45.19
N ILE A 14 -20.58 -17.63 -44.20
CA ILE A 14 -19.85 -16.87 -43.17
C ILE A 14 -19.18 -17.82 -42.15
N TYR A 15 -19.85 -18.90 -41.76
CA TYR A 15 -19.33 -19.86 -40.77
C TYR A 15 -18.45 -20.97 -41.39
N GLY A 16 -18.43 -21.11 -42.72
CA GLY A 16 -17.65 -22.13 -43.43
C GLY A 16 -18.30 -23.52 -43.39
N SER A 17 -17.67 -24.49 -44.08
CA SER A 17 -18.23 -25.84 -44.31
C SER A 17 -18.04 -26.84 -43.17
N THR A 18 -17.38 -26.45 -42.07
CA THR A 18 -16.92 -27.37 -41.02
C THR A 18 -17.49 -27.12 -39.62
N GLU A 19 -18.30 -26.08 -39.41
CA GLU A 19 -18.93 -25.82 -38.12
C GLU A 19 -20.44 -26.09 -38.16
N SER A 20 -20.96 -26.80 -37.17
CA SER A 20 -22.39 -26.84 -36.91
C SER A 20 -22.90 -25.40 -36.80
N LEU A 21 -23.99 -25.08 -37.51
CA LEU A 21 -24.61 -23.75 -37.43
C LEU A 21 -24.88 -23.37 -35.97
N PRO A 22 -24.73 -22.07 -35.60
CA PRO A 22 -25.05 -21.61 -34.26
C PRO A 22 -26.48 -21.99 -33.87
N ALA A 23 -26.69 -22.33 -32.59
CA ALA A 23 -28.02 -22.66 -32.07
C ALA A 23 -29.02 -21.50 -32.20
N THR A 24 -28.54 -20.26 -32.28
CA THR A 24 -29.36 -19.07 -32.45
C THR A 24 -28.58 -18.06 -33.29
N THR A 25 -29.19 -17.59 -34.38
CA THR A 25 -28.64 -16.56 -35.25
C THR A 25 -29.63 -15.41 -35.33
N ILE A 26 -29.16 -14.20 -35.05
CA ILE A 26 -29.95 -12.97 -35.17
C ILE A 26 -29.33 -12.12 -36.26
N VAL A 27 -30.13 -11.73 -37.26
CA VAL A 27 -29.66 -10.89 -38.35
C VAL A 27 -30.26 -9.49 -38.22
N LEU A 28 -29.39 -8.49 -38.15
CA LEU A 28 -29.75 -7.08 -37.97
C LEU A 28 -29.29 -6.28 -39.20
N PRO A 29 -30.20 -5.98 -40.16
CA PRO A 29 -29.85 -5.20 -41.33
C PRO A 29 -29.45 -3.77 -40.93
N LEU A 30 -28.22 -3.38 -41.26
CA LEU A 30 -27.72 -2.03 -41.01
C LEU A 30 -28.07 -1.09 -42.17
N LYS A 31 -28.24 0.19 -41.85
CA LYS A 31 -28.26 1.23 -42.87
C LYS A 31 -26.85 1.47 -43.40
N PRO A 32 -26.65 1.75 -44.70
CA PRO A 32 -25.31 1.90 -45.28
C PRO A 32 -24.45 2.97 -44.61
N ASP A 33 -25.06 4.05 -44.10
CA ASP A 33 -24.38 5.15 -43.41
C ASP A 33 -23.91 4.79 -41.99
N LYS A 34 -24.34 3.65 -41.43
CA LYS A 34 -24.04 3.24 -40.05
C LYS A 34 -22.99 2.15 -39.94
N GLU A 35 -22.59 1.53 -41.05
CA GLU A 35 -21.65 0.40 -41.05
C GLU A 35 -20.34 0.73 -40.32
N GLN A 36 -19.69 1.84 -40.69
CA GLN A 36 -18.41 2.25 -40.09
C GLN A 36 -18.52 2.58 -38.60
N VAL A 37 -19.63 3.19 -38.18
CA VAL A 37 -19.89 3.51 -36.78
C VAL A 37 -20.04 2.23 -35.97
N VAL A 38 -20.82 1.27 -36.46
CA VAL A 38 -21.01 -0.02 -35.78
C VAL A 38 -19.70 -0.81 -35.70
N LYS A 39 -18.90 -0.81 -36.78
CA LYS A 39 -17.56 -1.42 -36.77
C LYS A 39 -16.68 -0.82 -35.67
N SER A 40 -16.60 0.51 -35.59
CA SER A 40 -15.84 1.21 -34.56
C SER A 40 -16.34 0.89 -33.14
N GLN A 41 -17.66 0.83 -32.93
CA GLN A 41 -18.25 0.50 -31.63
C GLN A 41 -18.01 -0.96 -31.20
N LEU A 42 -18.11 -1.92 -32.11
CA LEU A 42 -17.85 -3.33 -31.79
C LEU A 42 -16.37 -3.60 -31.51
N SER A 43 -15.47 -2.88 -32.18
CA SER A 43 -14.03 -2.96 -31.89
C SER A 43 -13.65 -2.32 -30.55
N SER A 44 -14.42 -1.35 -30.07
CA SER A 44 -14.19 -0.65 -28.79
C SER A 44 -14.89 -1.29 -27.59
N ILE A 45 -15.39 -2.52 -27.69
CA ILE A 45 -15.97 -3.22 -26.53
C ILE A 45 -14.90 -3.40 -25.45
N HIS A 46 -15.21 -2.96 -24.23
CA HIS A 46 -14.31 -3.06 -23.09
C HIS A 46 -14.12 -4.54 -22.68
N PRO A 47 -12.87 -5.06 -22.60
CA PRO A 47 -12.59 -6.45 -22.23
C PRO A 47 -13.25 -6.90 -20.91
N GLU A 48 -13.27 -6.02 -19.91
CA GLU A 48 -13.86 -6.28 -18.59
C GLU A 48 -15.39 -6.49 -18.58
N VAL A 49 -16.10 -6.32 -19.70
CA VAL A 49 -17.53 -6.66 -19.83
C VAL A 49 -17.82 -8.10 -19.39
N LEU A 50 -16.90 -9.04 -19.62
CA LEU A 50 -17.10 -10.45 -19.27
C LEU A 50 -16.99 -10.72 -17.76
N LEU A 51 -16.38 -9.86 -16.95
CA LEU A 51 -16.09 -10.13 -15.53
C LEU A 51 -17.33 -10.46 -14.70
N PHE A 52 -18.47 -9.88 -15.06
CA PHE A 52 -19.72 -9.99 -14.30
C PHE A 52 -20.77 -10.89 -14.97
N LEU A 53 -20.41 -11.57 -16.07
CA LEU A 53 -21.30 -12.50 -16.77
C LEU A 53 -21.06 -13.93 -16.29
N SER A 54 -22.12 -14.62 -15.89
CA SER A 54 -22.01 -15.98 -15.32
C SER A 54 -21.93 -17.09 -16.36
N LYS A 55 -22.52 -16.89 -17.54
CA LYS A 55 -22.63 -17.92 -18.59
C LYS A 55 -21.78 -17.64 -19.82
N ILE A 56 -21.62 -16.36 -20.19
CA ILE A 56 -20.88 -15.97 -21.38
C ILE A 56 -19.40 -15.88 -20.99
N ARG A 57 -18.59 -16.79 -21.55
CA ARG A 57 -17.14 -16.86 -21.26
C ARG A 57 -16.27 -16.33 -22.40
N ARG A 58 -16.83 -16.13 -23.58
CA ARG A 58 -16.11 -15.64 -24.76
C ARG A 58 -17.01 -14.73 -25.57
N LEU A 59 -16.46 -13.61 -26.00
CA LEU A 59 -17.05 -12.67 -26.93
C LEU A 59 -16.04 -12.44 -28.06
N SER A 60 -16.45 -12.67 -29.30
CA SER A 60 -15.59 -12.42 -30.47
C SER A 60 -16.33 -11.60 -31.51
N VAL A 61 -15.65 -10.60 -32.03
CA VAL A 61 -16.10 -9.76 -33.14
C VAL A 61 -15.24 -10.12 -34.33
N ARG A 62 -15.87 -10.54 -35.44
CA ARG A 62 -15.21 -10.85 -36.70
C ARG A 62 -15.74 -9.91 -37.77
N GLU A 63 -14.84 -9.23 -38.47
CA GLU A 63 -15.17 -8.53 -39.70
C GLU A 63 -14.99 -9.48 -40.89
N ASP A 64 -16.00 -9.55 -41.76
CA ASP A 64 -15.93 -10.32 -43.00
C ASP A 64 -15.82 -9.36 -44.19
N ASN A 65 -14.61 -9.26 -44.74
CA ASN A 65 -14.26 -8.42 -45.88
C ASN A 65 -14.18 -9.25 -47.16
N THR A 66 -14.37 -8.60 -48.31
CA THR A 66 -14.25 -9.27 -49.62
C THR A 66 -12.85 -9.85 -49.87
N ASP A 67 -11.80 -9.27 -49.28
CA ASP A 67 -10.49 -9.91 -49.18
C ASP A 67 -10.35 -10.53 -47.78
N PRO A 68 -10.30 -11.88 -47.66
CA PRO A 68 -10.16 -12.57 -46.38
C PRO A 68 -8.92 -12.18 -45.58
N ARG A 69 -7.89 -11.62 -46.23
CA ARG A 69 -6.66 -11.15 -45.56
C ARG A 69 -6.85 -9.88 -44.75
N LEU A 70 -7.96 -9.17 -44.96
CA LEU A 70 -8.33 -7.96 -44.21
C LEU A 70 -9.29 -8.28 -43.05
N ASN A 71 -9.65 -9.54 -42.84
CA ASN A 71 -10.55 -9.91 -41.75
C ASN A 71 -9.85 -9.71 -40.41
N THR A 72 -10.45 -8.89 -39.55
CA THR A 72 -9.99 -8.70 -38.18
C THR A 72 -10.84 -9.55 -37.24
N ILE A 73 -10.19 -10.18 -36.25
CA ILE A 73 -10.86 -10.92 -35.18
C ILE A 73 -10.40 -10.34 -33.86
N ASN A 74 -11.32 -9.68 -33.16
CA ASN A 74 -11.09 -9.24 -31.79
C ASN A 74 -11.84 -10.20 -30.87
N ALA A 75 -11.11 -10.93 -30.03
CA ALA A 75 -11.70 -11.87 -29.09
C ALA A 75 -11.34 -11.51 -27.65
N ILE A 76 -12.33 -11.60 -26.78
CA ILE A 76 -12.21 -11.46 -25.33
C ILE A 76 -12.68 -12.78 -24.73
N SER A 77 -11.90 -13.37 -23.83
CA SER A 77 -12.30 -14.61 -23.19
C SER A 77 -11.85 -14.71 -21.73
N ILE A 78 -12.62 -15.44 -20.94
CA ILE A 78 -12.22 -15.89 -19.62
C ILE A 78 -11.50 -17.24 -19.82
N SER A 79 -10.19 -17.28 -19.60
CA SER A 79 -9.37 -18.48 -19.80
C SER A 79 -9.55 -19.49 -18.66
N SER A 80 -9.69 -19.01 -17.43
CA SER A 80 -9.96 -19.86 -16.26
C SER A 80 -10.61 -19.08 -15.10
N GLU A 81 -11.21 -19.84 -14.18
CA GLU A 81 -11.76 -19.37 -12.91
C GLU A 81 -11.23 -20.28 -11.79
N THR A 82 -10.54 -19.70 -10.81
CA THR A 82 -9.79 -20.42 -9.78
C THR A 82 -10.03 -19.84 -8.38
N ASP A 83 -9.46 -20.49 -7.35
CA ASP A 83 -9.42 -20.01 -5.96
C ASP A 83 -10.78 -19.69 -5.31
N PHE A 84 -11.82 -20.43 -5.72
CA PHE A 84 -13.17 -20.24 -5.17
C PHE A 84 -13.20 -20.48 -3.66
N THR A 85 -13.62 -19.46 -2.92
CA THR A 85 -13.75 -19.50 -1.46
C THR A 85 -15.05 -18.84 -1.03
N SER A 86 -15.88 -19.57 -0.28
CA SER A 86 -17.11 -19.04 0.33
C SER A 86 -16.90 -18.78 1.82
N ARG A 87 -17.39 -17.64 2.31
CA ARG A 87 -17.26 -17.16 3.68
C ARG A 87 -18.65 -16.84 4.24
N LYS A 88 -19.19 -17.79 5.01
CA LYS A 88 -20.53 -17.69 5.62
C LYS A 88 -20.66 -16.62 6.72
N ASN A 89 -19.55 -16.23 7.34
CA ASN A 89 -19.56 -15.23 8.41
C ASN A 89 -19.87 -13.81 7.90
N VAL A 90 -19.62 -13.53 6.63
CA VAL A 90 -19.82 -12.22 6.00
C VAL A 90 -20.68 -12.30 4.74
N ASP A 91 -21.31 -13.45 4.48
CA ASP A 91 -22.09 -13.77 3.28
C ASP A 91 -21.40 -13.34 1.98
N ALA A 92 -20.13 -13.75 1.85
CA ALA A 92 -19.28 -13.40 0.72
C ALA A 92 -18.64 -14.61 0.03
N GLU A 93 -18.38 -14.45 -1.26
CA GLU A 93 -17.68 -15.39 -2.13
C GLU A 93 -16.52 -14.66 -2.80
N SER A 94 -15.38 -15.34 -2.94
CA SER A 94 -14.24 -14.82 -3.68
C SER A 94 -13.69 -15.84 -4.66
N TYR A 95 -13.20 -15.38 -5.80
CA TYR A 95 -12.62 -16.22 -6.86
C TYR A 95 -11.70 -15.37 -7.74
N THR A 96 -10.80 -16.00 -8.48
CA THR A 96 -9.89 -15.32 -9.42
C THR A 96 -10.33 -15.62 -10.85
N LEU A 97 -10.49 -14.59 -11.67
CA LEU A 97 -10.75 -14.71 -13.10
C LEU A 97 -9.49 -14.36 -13.90
N HIS A 98 -9.19 -15.18 -14.90
CA HIS A 98 -8.14 -14.89 -15.87
C HIS A 98 -8.80 -14.38 -17.17
N LEU A 99 -8.65 -13.08 -17.45
CA LEU A 99 -9.22 -12.44 -18.63
C LEU A 99 -8.13 -12.29 -19.69
N SER A 100 -8.40 -12.73 -20.91
CA SER A 100 -7.52 -12.55 -22.06
C SER A 100 -8.21 -11.75 -23.16
N ALA A 101 -7.43 -10.91 -23.85
CA ALA A 101 -7.84 -10.22 -25.05
C ALA A 101 -6.82 -10.50 -26.17
N GLU A 102 -7.29 -11.07 -27.27
CA GLU A 102 -6.49 -11.27 -28.47
C GLU A 102 -6.46 -9.96 -29.27
N GLU A 103 -5.32 -9.27 -29.23
CA GLU A 103 -5.09 -8.01 -29.95
C GLU A 103 -3.69 -7.97 -30.59
N ASP A 104 -3.60 -7.34 -31.76
CA ASP A 104 -2.36 -7.06 -32.49
C ASP A 104 -1.61 -5.84 -31.90
N CYS A 105 -1.47 -5.79 -30.58
CA CYS A 105 -0.74 -4.72 -29.89
C CYS A 105 0.72 -5.13 -29.62
N ALA A 106 1.63 -4.17 -29.77
CA ALA A 106 3.08 -4.37 -29.61
C ALA A 106 3.52 -4.59 -28.15
N ASP A 107 2.68 -4.21 -27.18
CA ASP A 107 2.91 -4.43 -25.75
C ASP A 107 2.25 -5.75 -25.30
N ASN A 108 3.10 -6.68 -24.86
CA ASN A 108 2.80 -8.11 -24.69
C ASN A 108 1.87 -8.48 -23.51
N GLU A 109 1.09 -7.57 -22.93
CA GLU A 109 0.17 -7.90 -21.82
C GLU A 109 -1.23 -8.21 -22.34
N ARG A 110 -1.38 -9.42 -22.90
CA ARG A 110 -2.65 -9.94 -23.46
C ARG A 110 -3.62 -10.48 -22.41
N GLU A 111 -3.18 -10.53 -21.16
CA GLU A 111 -3.91 -11.19 -20.07
C GLU A 111 -3.85 -10.34 -18.80
N CYS A 112 -4.97 -10.32 -18.08
CA CYS A 112 -5.08 -9.67 -16.79
C CYS A 112 -5.91 -10.55 -15.84
N ASN A 113 -5.45 -10.67 -14.60
CA ASN A 113 -6.12 -11.47 -13.58
C ASN A 113 -6.98 -10.54 -12.72
N TYR A 114 -8.18 -10.98 -12.35
CA TYR A 114 -9.08 -10.20 -11.50
C TYR A 114 -9.41 -11.01 -10.27
N TYR A 115 -9.06 -10.48 -9.10
CA TYR A 115 -9.60 -11.00 -7.85
C TYR A 115 -11.02 -10.46 -7.69
N MET A 116 -11.99 -11.37 -7.64
CA MET A 116 -13.41 -11.07 -7.54
C MET A 116 -13.87 -11.27 -6.10
N TRP A 117 -14.63 -10.31 -5.59
CA TRP A 117 -15.26 -10.38 -4.27
C TRP A 117 -16.74 -10.05 -4.38
N ARG A 118 -17.60 -11.04 -4.16
CA ARG A 118 -19.05 -10.89 -4.21
C ARG A 118 -19.62 -11.01 -2.80
N GLN A 119 -20.32 -9.99 -2.32
CA GLN A 119 -20.86 -9.95 -0.98
C GLN A 119 -22.32 -9.50 -0.95
N LYS A 120 -23.11 -10.13 -0.08
CA LYS A 120 -24.50 -9.76 0.18
C LYS A 120 -24.60 -8.86 1.40
N PHE A 121 -25.50 -7.88 1.34
CA PHE A 121 -25.83 -7.00 2.45
C PHE A 121 -27.34 -6.85 2.57
N PRO A 122 -27.92 -6.86 3.77
CA PRO A 122 -29.34 -6.61 3.94
C PRO A 122 -29.69 -5.18 3.49
N VAL A 123 -30.81 -5.05 2.78
CA VAL A 123 -31.31 -3.74 2.33
C VAL A 123 -31.74 -2.91 3.53
N SER A 124 -31.13 -1.74 3.70
CA SER A 124 -31.52 -0.81 4.77
C SER A 124 -32.96 -0.31 4.55
N GLN A 125 -33.73 -0.14 5.64
CA GLN A 125 -35.11 0.36 5.56
C GLN A 125 -35.21 1.73 4.86
N GLY A 126 -34.18 2.57 5.00
CA GLY A 126 -34.11 3.90 4.35
C GLY A 126 -33.84 3.85 2.84
N SER A 127 -33.32 2.73 2.32
CA SER A 127 -32.99 2.55 0.90
C SER A 127 -34.05 1.78 0.10
N ARG A 128 -35.08 1.23 0.77
CA ARG A 128 -36.17 0.50 0.10
C ARG A 128 -36.94 1.40 -0.86
N VAL A 129 -37.28 0.85 -2.01
CA VAL A 129 -38.04 1.52 -3.07
C VAL A 129 -39.14 0.60 -3.58
N GLU A 130 -40.30 1.15 -3.93
CA GLU A 130 -41.50 0.37 -4.33
C GLU A 130 -41.22 -0.66 -5.42
N ARG A 131 -40.43 -0.29 -6.44
CA ARG A 131 -40.06 -1.18 -7.56
C ARG A 131 -39.14 -2.35 -7.18
N ARG A 132 -38.61 -2.38 -5.94
CA ARG A 132 -37.63 -3.36 -5.45
C ARG A 132 -37.98 -3.89 -4.06
N MET A 133 -39.28 -3.88 -3.70
CA MET A 133 -39.74 -4.32 -2.38
C MET A 133 -39.48 -5.80 -2.09
N GLU A 134 -39.35 -6.62 -3.13
CA GLU A 134 -39.06 -8.05 -3.05
C GLU A 134 -37.57 -8.36 -2.85
N ILE A 135 -36.70 -7.35 -2.92
CA ILE A 135 -35.26 -7.53 -2.76
C ILE A 135 -34.89 -7.26 -1.30
N ASP A 136 -34.49 -8.31 -0.60
CA ASP A 136 -34.02 -8.22 0.78
C ASP A 136 -32.51 -8.03 0.89
N ASP A 137 -31.74 -8.46 -0.12
CA ASP A 137 -30.27 -8.40 -0.13
C ASP A 137 -29.73 -7.58 -1.32
N LEU A 138 -28.83 -6.64 -1.04
CA LEU A 138 -27.96 -5.98 -2.02
C LEU A 138 -26.75 -6.87 -2.29
N VAL A 139 -26.56 -7.26 -3.55
CA VAL A 139 -25.37 -7.99 -3.99
C VAL A 139 -24.38 -6.99 -4.59
N ILE A 140 -23.19 -6.91 -4.00
CA ILE A 140 -22.09 -6.06 -4.47
C ILE A 140 -20.94 -6.96 -4.89
N THR A 141 -20.46 -6.79 -6.11
CA THR A 141 -19.27 -7.46 -6.63
C THR A 141 -18.17 -6.44 -6.85
N LEU A 142 -17.01 -6.66 -6.23
CA LEU A 142 -15.80 -5.89 -6.45
C LEU A 142 -14.82 -6.70 -7.30
N ALA A 143 -14.20 -6.08 -8.29
CA ALA A 143 -13.14 -6.71 -9.09
C ALA A 143 -11.84 -5.92 -8.96
N PHE A 144 -10.77 -6.60 -8.57
CA PHE A 144 -9.45 -6.03 -8.33
C PHE A 144 -8.46 -6.52 -9.40
N PRO A 145 -7.98 -5.64 -10.30
CA PRO A 145 -7.09 -6.02 -11.39
C PRO A 145 -5.66 -6.29 -10.91
N ASN A 146 -5.22 -7.54 -10.97
CA ASN A 146 -3.86 -7.96 -10.65
C ASN A 146 -3.02 -8.07 -11.94
N GLY A 147 -2.53 -6.93 -12.42
CA GLY A 147 -1.84 -6.75 -13.69
C GLY A 147 -2.31 -5.47 -14.38
N SER A 148 -1.82 -5.17 -15.58
CA SER A 148 -2.32 -4.02 -16.34
C SER A 148 -3.75 -4.29 -16.79
N ARG A 149 -4.65 -3.33 -16.57
CA ARG A 149 -6.04 -3.44 -17.03
C ARG A 149 -6.07 -3.47 -18.56
N LEU A 150 -6.85 -4.41 -19.09
CA LEU A 150 -7.11 -4.49 -20.53
C LEU A 150 -8.15 -3.42 -20.88
N ASN A 151 -7.69 -2.25 -21.30
CA ASN A 151 -8.53 -1.08 -21.51
C ASN A 151 -8.58 -0.59 -22.97
N ARG A 152 -7.80 -1.16 -23.90
CA ARG A 152 -7.74 -0.75 -25.32
C ARG A 152 -7.48 0.75 -25.53
N GLY A 153 -6.74 1.38 -24.62
CA GLY A 153 -6.51 2.83 -24.65
C GLY A 153 -7.73 3.68 -24.28
N MET A 154 -8.78 3.06 -23.72
CA MET A 154 -9.95 3.75 -23.19
C MET A 154 -9.80 4.03 -21.68
N ASP A 155 -10.52 5.05 -21.21
CA ASP A 155 -10.70 5.27 -19.78
C ASP A 155 -11.40 4.05 -19.16
N SER A 156 -10.86 3.56 -18.05
CA SER A 156 -11.37 2.34 -17.44
C SER A 156 -12.47 2.68 -16.43
N PRO A 157 -13.74 2.33 -16.72
CA PRO A 157 -14.85 2.74 -15.87
C PRO A 157 -14.79 2.03 -14.51
N GLY A 158 -15.30 2.71 -13.50
CA GLY A 158 -15.29 2.19 -12.13
C GLY A 158 -16.59 1.52 -11.69
N ILE A 159 -17.69 1.76 -12.41
CA ILE A 159 -19.02 1.29 -12.02
C ILE A 159 -19.70 0.53 -13.16
N TYR A 160 -20.23 -0.65 -12.82
CA TYR A 160 -20.89 -1.57 -13.74
C TYR A 160 -22.29 -1.91 -13.24
N GLU A 161 -23.23 -1.98 -14.18
CA GLU A 161 -24.57 -2.55 -13.99
C GLU A 161 -24.73 -3.67 -15.01
N PHE A 162 -23.88 -4.71 -14.89
CA PHE A 162 -23.56 -5.70 -15.93
C PHE A 162 -22.70 -5.11 -17.07
N PRO A 163 -23.20 -4.31 -18.04
CA PRO A 163 -22.32 -3.51 -18.88
C PRO A 163 -21.57 -2.40 -18.11
N PRO A 164 -20.41 -1.96 -18.62
CA PRO A 164 -19.72 -0.77 -18.13
C PRO A 164 -20.61 0.47 -18.29
N THR A 165 -20.48 1.39 -17.34
CA THR A 165 -20.88 2.78 -17.51
C THR A 165 -19.71 3.58 -18.10
N GLU A 166 -19.89 4.86 -18.40
CA GLU A 166 -18.79 5.77 -18.77
C GLU A 166 -18.25 6.54 -17.55
N MET A 167 -18.68 6.14 -16.34
CA MET A 167 -18.36 6.84 -15.11
C MET A 167 -16.96 6.49 -14.62
N VAL A 168 -16.01 7.42 -14.84
CA VAL A 168 -14.66 7.36 -14.28
C VAL A 168 -14.69 7.76 -12.80
N THR A 169 -14.29 6.84 -11.92
CA THR A 169 -14.40 7.04 -10.46
C THR A 169 -13.10 7.37 -9.76
N ASN A 170 -11.95 7.06 -10.38
CA ASN A 170 -10.62 7.00 -9.76
C ASN A 170 -10.44 5.91 -8.70
N PHE A 171 -11.39 4.98 -8.56
CA PHE A 171 -11.13 3.77 -7.79
C PHE A 171 -10.25 2.81 -8.61
N PRO A 172 -9.21 2.21 -8.00
CA PRO A 172 -8.34 1.24 -8.66
C PRO A 172 -8.99 -0.15 -8.79
N PHE A 173 -10.27 -0.26 -8.43
CA PHE A 173 -11.08 -1.47 -8.50
C PHE A 173 -12.45 -1.14 -9.11
N ILE A 174 -13.12 -2.16 -9.60
CA ILE A 174 -14.43 -2.04 -10.25
C ILE A 174 -15.53 -2.40 -9.26
N VAL A 175 -16.62 -1.64 -9.27
CA VAL A 175 -17.83 -1.90 -8.48
C VAL A 175 -18.97 -2.30 -9.40
N GLN A 176 -19.47 -3.52 -9.24
CA GLN A 176 -20.69 -3.97 -9.89
C GLN A 176 -21.82 -4.18 -8.88
N ALA A 177 -22.99 -3.62 -9.18
CA ALA A 177 -24.22 -3.82 -8.41
C ALA A 177 -25.45 -3.44 -9.25
N ASP A 178 -26.65 -3.65 -8.72
CA ASP A 178 -27.93 -3.21 -9.32
C ASP A 178 -28.16 -1.69 -9.17
N PHE A 179 -27.31 -0.91 -9.83
CA PHE A 179 -27.42 0.55 -9.83
C PHE A 179 -28.56 1.04 -10.72
N VAL A 180 -29.26 2.07 -10.26
CA VAL A 180 -30.17 2.85 -11.12
C VAL A 180 -29.34 3.78 -11.99
N LEU A 181 -29.38 3.57 -13.30
CA LEU A 181 -28.66 4.39 -14.28
C LEU A 181 -29.47 5.59 -14.77
N ALA A 182 -28.76 6.62 -15.25
CA ALA A 182 -29.37 7.69 -16.05
C ALA A 182 -29.87 7.13 -17.40
N SER A 183 -30.76 7.84 -18.08
CA SER A 183 -31.30 7.40 -19.37
C SER A 183 -30.23 7.18 -20.44
N SER A 184 -29.12 7.93 -20.40
CA SER A 184 -27.97 7.73 -21.31
C SER A 184 -27.13 6.49 -20.97
N ARG A 185 -27.30 5.92 -19.76
CA ARG A 185 -26.46 4.85 -19.17
C ARG A 185 -24.98 5.21 -18.95
N GLU A 186 -24.59 6.46 -19.20
CA GLU A 186 -23.23 6.95 -18.98
C GLU A 186 -22.87 7.02 -17.49
N THR A 187 -23.84 7.35 -16.63
CA THR A 187 -23.64 7.53 -15.19
C THR A 187 -24.76 6.92 -14.34
N ILE A 188 -24.47 6.68 -13.05
CA ILE A 188 -25.49 6.29 -12.07
C ILE A 188 -26.24 7.51 -11.52
N VAL A 189 -27.49 7.33 -11.11
CA VAL A 189 -28.27 8.41 -10.49
C VAL A 189 -27.92 8.54 -9.01
N LEU A 190 -26.96 9.42 -8.69
CA LEU A 190 -26.34 9.51 -7.35
C LEU A 190 -27.31 9.89 -6.21
N HIS A 191 -28.37 10.64 -6.49
CA HIS A 191 -29.33 11.09 -5.47
C HIS A 191 -30.41 10.05 -5.12
N LYS A 192 -30.45 8.89 -5.80
CA LYS A 192 -31.45 7.85 -5.52
C LYS A 192 -31.09 7.11 -4.24
N LYS A 193 -32.06 6.99 -3.33
CA LYS A 193 -31.91 6.24 -2.05
C LYS A 193 -31.38 4.82 -2.22
N TRP A 194 -31.77 4.15 -3.31
CA TRP A 194 -31.26 2.83 -3.64
C TRP A 194 -29.75 2.82 -3.92
N ASN A 195 -29.28 3.69 -4.81
CA ASN A 195 -27.85 3.81 -5.14
C ASN A 195 -27.03 4.26 -3.94
N LEU A 196 -27.56 5.19 -3.12
CA LEU A 196 -26.95 5.58 -1.86
C LEU A 196 -26.81 4.39 -0.90
N GLY A 197 -27.81 3.50 -0.85
CA GLY A 197 -27.75 2.26 -0.08
C GLY A 197 -26.63 1.32 -0.55
N ILE A 198 -26.53 1.10 -1.87
CA ILE A 198 -25.44 0.31 -2.45
C ILE A 198 -24.07 0.92 -2.11
N LEU A 199 -23.88 2.23 -2.37
CA LEU A 199 -22.62 2.93 -2.14
C LEU A 199 -22.22 2.91 -0.66
N ALA A 200 -23.17 2.93 0.28
CA ALA A 200 -22.88 2.83 1.71
C ALA A 200 -22.31 1.46 2.12
N CYS A 201 -22.60 0.40 1.36
CA CYS A 201 -22.09 -0.95 1.61
C CYS A 201 -20.71 -1.19 0.99
N VAL A 202 -20.33 -0.45 -0.07
CA VAL A 202 -19.04 -0.59 -0.78
C VAL A 202 -17.83 -0.53 0.17
N PRO A 203 -17.73 0.41 1.13
CA PRO A 203 -16.58 0.44 2.04
C PRO A 203 -16.41 -0.83 2.87
N SER A 204 -17.50 -1.41 3.35
CA SER A 204 -17.45 -2.66 4.12
C SER A 204 -17.08 -3.85 3.24
N ALA A 205 -17.61 -3.90 2.01
CA ALA A 205 -17.25 -4.92 1.03
C ALA A 205 -15.76 -4.86 0.69
N PHE A 206 -15.24 -3.66 0.45
CA PHE A 206 -13.83 -3.43 0.16
C PHE A 206 -12.94 -3.89 1.30
N VAL A 207 -13.22 -3.47 2.54
CA VAL A 207 -12.40 -3.82 3.70
C VAL A 207 -12.35 -5.33 3.93
N ASN A 208 -13.48 -6.03 3.77
CA ASN A 208 -13.52 -7.48 3.88
C ASN A 208 -12.72 -8.17 2.77
N ALA A 209 -12.87 -7.70 1.52
CA ALA A 209 -12.14 -8.21 0.37
C ALA A 209 -10.62 -8.00 0.53
N PHE A 210 -10.23 -6.78 0.88
CA PHE A 210 -8.83 -6.40 1.06
C PHE A 210 -8.19 -7.17 2.22
N ASN A 211 -8.86 -7.27 3.37
CA ASN A 211 -8.40 -8.09 4.50
C ASN A 211 -8.19 -9.55 4.09
N SER A 212 -9.12 -10.11 3.33
CA SER A 212 -9.01 -11.48 2.81
C SER A 212 -7.80 -11.61 1.89
N LEU A 213 -7.64 -10.68 0.95
CA LEU A 213 -6.55 -10.68 -0.03
C LEU A 213 -5.17 -10.58 0.64
N VAL A 214 -4.99 -9.63 1.58
CA VAL A 214 -3.76 -9.41 2.34
C VAL A 214 -3.41 -10.63 3.20
N LYS A 215 -4.40 -11.22 3.88
CA LYS A 215 -4.17 -12.36 4.79
C LYS A 215 -3.93 -13.67 4.04
N THR A 216 -4.60 -13.90 2.91
CA THR A 216 -4.37 -15.07 2.05
C THR A 216 -3.05 -14.97 1.29
N SER A 217 -2.69 -13.78 0.80
CA SER A 217 -1.39 -13.50 0.17
C SER A 217 -0.21 -13.58 1.16
N GLY A 218 -0.48 -13.52 2.47
CA GLY A 218 0.49 -13.71 3.54
C GLY A 218 1.38 -14.96 3.41
N ALA A 219 0.93 -16.00 2.69
CA ALA A 219 1.72 -17.21 2.41
C ALA A 219 2.68 -17.11 1.19
N ALA A 220 2.52 -16.12 0.31
CA ALA A 220 3.33 -15.91 -0.90
C ALA A 220 4.38 -14.78 -0.72
N LEU A 221 5.34 -14.67 -1.64
CA LEU A 221 6.50 -13.74 -1.58
C LEU A 221 6.10 -12.30 -1.21
N VAL A 222 6.96 -11.63 -0.43
CA VAL A 222 6.83 -10.23 0.06
C VAL A 222 6.53 -9.23 -1.07
N SER A 223 7.04 -9.46 -2.28
CA SER A 223 6.83 -8.61 -3.45
C SER A 223 5.40 -8.66 -4.03
N SER A 224 4.66 -9.76 -3.83
CA SER A 224 3.27 -9.86 -4.26
C SER A 224 2.30 -9.12 -3.34
N LEU A 225 2.68 -8.95 -2.07
CA LEU A 225 1.85 -8.31 -1.06
C LEU A 225 1.76 -6.80 -1.26
N SER A 226 2.87 -6.15 -1.60
CA SER A 226 2.90 -4.68 -1.78
C SER A 226 2.00 -4.23 -2.93
N ARG A 227 1.89 -5.03 -3.99
CA ARG A 227 0.96 -4.81 -5.11
C ARG A 227 -0.50 -4.80 -4.68
N MET A 228 -0.89 -5.58 -3.67
CA MET A 228 -2.27 -5.59 -3.20
C MET A 228 -2.69 -4.22 -2.63
N PHE A 229 -1.75 -3.45 -2.11
CA PHE A 229 -2.01 -2.10 -1.58
C PHE A 229 -2.24 -1.05 -2.68
N GLU A 230 -1.90 -1.36 -3.93
CA GLU A 230 -2.24 -0.51 -5.09
C GLU A 230 -3.77 -0.45 -5.31
N PHE A 231 -4.54 -1.37 -4.71
CA PHE A 231 -6.00 -1.32 -4.72
C PHE A 231 -6.61 -0.28 -3.76
N LEU A 232 -5.79 0.44 -2.99
CA LEU A 232 -6.30 1.48 -2.11
C LEU A 232 -6.72 2.71 -2.92
N PRO A 233 -7.93 3.26 -2.68
CA PRO A 233 -8.43 4.43 -3.41
C PRO A 233 -7.74 5.72 -2.91
N VAL A 234 -6.46 5.87 -3.24
CA VAL A 234 -5.64 7.01 -2.83
C VAL A 234 -6.15 8.29 -3.47
N ASP A 235 -6.47 8.24 -4.77
CA ASP A 235 -6.93 9.39 -5.54
C ASP A 235 -8.37 9.80 -5.21
N SER A 236 -8.60 11.12 -5.18
CA SER A 236 -9.94 11.66 -5.03
C SER A 236 -10.73 11.53 -6.33
N SER A 237 -12.03 11.26 -6.21
CA SER A 237 -12.98 11.27 -7.31
C SER A 237 -13.52 12.68 -7.58
N SER A 238 -13.91 12.94 -8.82
CA SER A 238 -14.70 14.13 -9.19
C SER A 238 -16.11 14.11 -8.59
N TYR A 239 -16.57 12.94 -8.12
CA TYR A 239 -17.88 12.76 -7.49
C TYR A 239 -17.79 12.80 -5.96
N PRO A 240 -18.33 13.83 -5.27
CA PRO A 240 -18.17 14.00 -3.82
C PRO A 240 -18.65 12.81 -2.98
N ILE A 241 -19.73 12.15 -3.41
CA ILE A 241 -20.29 10.98 -2.71
C ILE A 241 -19.32 9.79 -2.70
N LEU A 242 -18.50 9.63 -3.75
CA LEU A 242 -17.47 8.59 -3.81
C LEU A 242 -16.31 8.89 -2.88
N ASN A 243 -15.97 10.17 -2.68
CA ASN A 243 -14.98 10.58 -1.69
C ASN A 243 -15.42 10.27 -0.26
N THR A 244 -16.72 10.38 0.04
CA THR A 244 -17.27 9.91 1.33
C THR A 244 -17.07 8.40 1.52
N GLY A 245 -17.26 7.62 0.45
CA GLY A 245 -16.96 6.18 0.44
C GLY A 245 -15.46 5.89 0.65
N ARG A 246 -14.58 6.63 -0.03
CA ARG A 246 -13.12 6.55 0.13
C ARG A 246 -12.67 6.85 1.56
N ASP A 247 -13.20 7.90 2.17
CA ASP A 247 -12.88 8.26 3.56
C ASP A 247 -13.38 7.18 4.53
N SER A 248 -14.57 6.63 4.29
CA SER A 248 -15.10 5.48 5.06
C SER A 248 -14.23 4.23 4.93
N ILE A 249 -13.65 3.97 3.75
CA ILE A 249 -12.67 2.90 3.54
C ILE A 249 -11.44 3.15 4.41
N ARG A 250 -10.84 4.34 4.34
CA ARG A 250 -9.67 4.72 5.15
C ARG A 250 -9.93 4.50 6.64
N ASP A 251 -11.04 5.06 7.15
CA ASP A 251 -11.40 5.00 8.56
C ASP A 251 -11.60 3.56 9.05
N LYS A 252 -12.18 2.69 8.24
CA LYS A 252 -12.33 1.27 8.56
C LYS A 252 -10.98 0.54 8.53
N LEU A 253 -10.14 0.78 7.53
CA LEU A 253 -8.82 0.13 7.42
C LEU A 253 -7.88 0.53 8.56
N SER A 254 -7.99 1.75 9.09
CA SER A 254 -7.20 2.22 10.25
C SER A 254 -7.31 1.32 11.49
N ARG A 255 -8.38 0.53 11.59
CA ARG A 255 -8.69 -0.34 12.74
C ARG A 255 -8.30 -1.79 12.50
N GLU A 256 -7.92 -2.14 11.27
CA GLU A 256 -7.65 -3.50 10.84
C GLU A 256 -6.16 -3.82 10.88
N ASN A 257 -5.83 -5.05 11.23
CA ASN A 257 -4.46 -5.56 11.20
C ASN A 257 -4.09 -5.96 9.78
N ILE A 258 -3.73 -4.98 8.96
CA ILE A 258 -3.43 -5.15 7.52
C ILE A 258 -1.99 -4.78 7.16
N VAL A 259 -1.32 -3.92 7.93
CA VAL A 259 0.00 -3.42 7.55
C VAL A 259 1.06 -4.44 7.97
N PRO A 260 1.87 -4.95 7.03
CA PRO A 260 2.90 -5.93 7.36
C PRO A 260 4.08 -5.23 8.05
N SER A 261 4.50 -5.76 9.19
CA SER A 261 5.75 -5.37 9.83
C SER A 261 6.91 -6.25 9.38
N GLU A 262 8.12 -5.71 9.40
CA GLU A 262 9.33 -6.49 9.21
C GLU A 262 9.48 -7.52 10.35
N SER A 263 9.56 -8.80 9.99
CA SER A 263 9.79 -9.89 10.94
C SER A 263 11.16 -10.52 10.68
N TYR A 264 12.05 -10.45 11.67
CA TYR A 264 13.40 -11.03 11.59
C TYR A 264 13.44 -12.55 11.83
N THR A 265 12.28 -13.21 11.84
CA THR A 265 12.11 -14.67 11.84
C THR A 265 11.37 -15.08 10.58
N GLU A 266 11.98 -15.93 9.75
CA GLU A 266 11.54 -16.27 8.38
C GLU A 266 10.14 -16.90 8.26
N GLN A 267 9.49 -17.25 9.38
CA GLN A 267 8.30 -18.11 9.39
C GLN A 267 6.98 -17.41 9.76
N LYS A 268 6.98 -16.15 10.22
CA LYS A 268 5.73 -15.46 10.61
C LYS A 268 5.75 -13.98 10.23
N LYS A 269 4.92 -13.63 9.25
CA LYS A 269 4.56 -12.23 8.97
C LYS A 269 3.57 -11.77 10.03
N PHE A 270 3.86 -10.63 10.66
CA PHE A 270 2.93 -9.99 11.58
C PHE A 270 2.24 -8.83 10.88
N PHE A 271 0.93 -8.77 11.05
CA PHE A 271 0.11 -7.68 10.55
C PHE A 271 -0.39 -6.85 11.72
N HIS A 272 -0.27 -5.54 11.58
CA HIS A 272 -0.58 -4.55 12.60
C HIS A 272 -1.48 -3.47 12.04
N LYS A 273 -2.05 -2.66 12.92
CA LYS A 273 -2.82 -1.48 12.49
C LYS A 273 -1.87 -0.42 11.92
N PRO A 274 -2.34 0.41 10.97
CA PRO A 274 -1.51 1.47 10.41
C PRO A 274 -0.86 2.40 11.45
N ASN A 275 -1.56 2.72 12.54
CA ASN A 275 -1.05 3.57 13.62
C ASN A 275 -0.04 2.89 14.56
N GLU A 276 0.07 1.56 14.50
CA GLU A 276 1.03 0.76 15.26
C GLU A 276 2.30 0.50 14.44
N VAL A 277 2.35 0.92 13.18
CA VAL A 277 3.50 0.71 12.27
C VAL A 277 4.16 2.03 11.94
N GLY A 278 5.50 2.02 11.89
CA GLY A 278 6.30 3.19 11.55
C GLY A 278 7.25 2.93 10.38
N ARG A 279 7.37 3.91 9.50
CA ARG A 279 8.35 3.89 8.41
C ARG A 279 9.74 4.21 8.96
N ILE A 280 10.70 3.34 8.68
CA ILE A 280 12.12 3.55 8.95
C ILE A 280 12.74 4.34 7.80
N LYS A 281 13.59 5.33 8.10
CA LYS A 281 14.33 6.08 7.07
C LYS A 281 15.20 5.14 6.22
N PRO A 282 15.25 5.28 4.88
CA PRO A 282 16.07 4.43 4.01
C PRO A 282 17.55 4.36 4.42
N THR A 283 18.14 5.48 4.84
CA THR A 283 19.53 5.53 5.32
C THR A 283 19.77 4.67 6.57
N PHE A 284 18.74 4.48 7.40
CA PHE A 284 18.80 3.61 8.57
C PHE A 284 18.62 2.13 8.19
N TRP A 285 17.83 1.83 7.16
CA TRP A 285 17.73 0.46 6.61
C TRP A 285 19.07 -0.07 6.12
N ASP A 286 19.89 0.76 5.49
CA ASP A 286 21.25 0.36 5.08
C ASP A 286 22.11 -0.08 6.27
N ILE A 287 22.01 0.65 7.39
CA ILE A 287 22.71 0.34 8.63
C ILE A 287 22.18 -0.98 9.22
N LEU A 288 20.86 -1.16 9.29
CA LEU A 288 20.23 -2.40 9.78
C LEU A 288 20.61 -3.62 8.93
N ASN A 289 20.62 -3.47 7.60
CA ASN A 289 21.01 -4.51 6.66
C ASN A 289 22.49 -4.90 6.82
N LYS A 290 23.37 -3.93 7.10
CA LYS A 290 24.79 -4.18 7.39
C LYS A 290 24.97 -4.84 8.75
N ALA A 291 24.26 -4.41 9.79
CA ALA A 291 24.29 -5.05 11.11
C ALA A 291 23.83 -6.52 11.02
N ARG A 292 22.78 -6.80 10.23
CA ARG A 292 22.30 -8.18 9.97
C ARG A 292 23.35 -9.05 9.30
N LYS A 293 24.05 -8.54 8.27
CA LYS A 293 25.14 -9.27 7.61
C LYS A 293 26.28 -9.66 8.56
N HIS A 294 26.39 -8.98 9.71
CA HIS A 294 27.40 -9.24 10.73
C HIS A 294 26.83 -9.96 11.98
N GLY A 295 25.61 -10.51 11.89
CA GLY A 295 25.03 -11.38 12.92
C GLY A 295 24.40 -10.66 14.11
N VAL A 296 24.14 -9.34 14.02
CA VAL A 296 23.44 -8.60 15.07
C VAL A 296 21.96 -8.99 15.07
N SER A 297 21.46 -9.39 16.24
CA SER A 297 20.05 -9.70 16.44
C SER A 297 19.22 -8.41 16.52
N LEU A 298 18.21 -8.29 15.65
CA LEU A 298 17.33 -7.12 15.54
C LEU A 298 15.94 -7.35 16.16
N HIS A 299 15.77 -8.39 17.00
CA HIS A 299 14.46 -8.77 17.55
C HIS A 299 13.79 -7.69 18.42
N HIS A 300 14.55 -6.68 18.89
CA HIS A 300 14.05 -5.63 19.77
C HIS A 300 13.67 -4.31 19.07
N LEU A 301 13.77 -4.22 17.73
CA LEU A 301 13.39 -3.00 16.99
C LEU A 301 11.93 -2.58 17.23
N SER A 302 11.06 -3.53 17.60
CA SER A 302 9.63 -3.32 17.85
C SER A 302 9.26 -3.24 19.34
N SER A 303 10.24 -3.09 20.24
CA SER A 303 10.03 -3.18 21.71
C SER A 303 9.28 -2.01 22.34
N HIS A 304 8.97 -0.95 21.58
CA HIS A 304 8.35 0.28 22.06
C HIS A 304 6.90 0.49 21.59
N GLY A 305 6.22 -0.56 21.10
CA GLY A 305 4.82 -0.49 20.68
C GLY A 305 4.59 0.08 19.28
N ILE A 306 5.65 0.42 18.55
CA ILE A 306 5.61 0.74 17.12
C ILE A 306 6.46 -0.30 16.39
N TYR A 307 5.85 -0.99 15.43
CA TYR A 307 6.49 -2.01 14.61
C TYR A 307 7.15 -1.39 13.38
N ALA A 308 8.32 -1.90 13.00
CA ALA A 308 8.98 -1.49 11.77
C ALA A 308 8.15 -1.92 10.55
N LEU A 309 7.83 -0.99 9.64
CA LEU A 309 7.17 -1.30 8.37
C LEU A 309 8.03 -2.28 7.56
N SER A 310 7.39 -3.25 6.89
CA SER A 310 8.07 -4.16 5.96
C SER A 310 8.84 -3.41 4.87
N SER A 311 10.08 -3.83 4.63
CA SER A 311 10.99 -3.30 3.59
C SER A 311 10.39 -3.27 2.17
N ALA A 312 9.36 -4.08 1.90
CA ALA A 312 8.57 -4.06 0.67
C ALA A 312 8.02 -2.67 0.27
N PHE A 313 7.78 -1.80 1.25
CA PHE A 313 7.19 -0.48 1.09
C PHE A 313 8.22 0.66 1.13
N GLU A 314 9.51 0.36 0.97
CA GLU A 314 10.57 1.39 1.05
C GLU A 314 10.53 2.37 -0.13
N LYS A 315 10.10 1.92 -1.31
CA LYS A 315 10.09 2.72 -2.54
C LYS A 315 9.13 3.92 -2.40
N GLU A 316 9.57 5.08 -2.88
CA GLU A 316 8.78 6.33 -2.92
C GLU A 316 7.42 6.17 -3.61
N TYR A 317 7.31 5.23 -4.54
CA TYR A 317 6.05 4.87 -5.19
C TYR A 317 4.90 4.53 -4.20
N TYR A 318 5.22 4.02 -3.01
CA TYR A 318 4.22 3.69 -1.99
C TYR A 318 3.90 4.83 -1.02
N ASP A 319 4.52 6.01 -1.18
CA ASP A 319 4.38 7.10 -0.22
C ASP A 319 2.94 7.59 -0.12
N ASP A 320 2.24 7.75 -1.25
CA ASP A 320 0.85 8.19 -1.25
C ASP A 320 -0.10 7.16 -0.62
N ILE A 321 0.19 5.87 -0.80
CA ILE A 321 -0.51 4.76 -0.14
C ILE A 321 -0.30 4.80 1.38
N LEU A 322 0.94 4.98 1.82
CA LEU A 322 1.26 5.06 3.25
C LEU A 322 0.66 6.31 3.89
N ASN A 323 0.66 7.43 3.17
CA ASN A 323 0.01 8.68 3.59
C ASN A 323 -1.51 8.49 3.68
N PHE A 324 -2.14 7.80 2.72
CA PHE A 324 -3.56 7.47 2.76
C PHE A 324 -3.94 6.64 3.99
N LEU A 325 -3.08 5.70 4.39
CA LEU A 325 -3.25 4.89 5.61
C LEU A 325 -2.80 5.61 6.89
N GLU A 326 -2.30 6.84 6.79
CA GLU A 326 -1.74 7.63 7.91
C GLU A 326 -0.60 6.92 8.66
N VAL A 327 0.19 6.10 7.94
CA VAL A 327 1.37 5.44 8.50
C VAL A 327 2.44 6.49 8.79
N ARG A 328 2.83 6.61 10.05
CA ARG A 328 3.75 7.67 10.48
C ARG A 328 5.18 7.33 10.10
N SER A 329 5.95 8.34 9.71
CA SER A 329 7.40 8.23 9.72
C SER A 329 7.88 8.12 11.17
N MET A 330 8.79 7.19 11.46
CA MET A 330 9.42 7.11 12.77
C MET A 330 10.29 8.36 12.94
N THR A 331 9.72 9.42 13.53
CA THR A 331 10.49 10.56 14.02
C THR A 331 11.13 10.17 15.35
N VAL A 332 12.33 10.67 15.60
CA VAL A 332 13.10 10.43 16.84
C VAL A 332 12.35 10.92 18.09
N GLY A 333 11.24 11.65 17.96
CA GLY A 333 10.38 12.10 19.06
C GLY A 333 9.30 11.12 19.53
N ALA A 334 9.16 9.93 18.95
CA ALA A 334 8.19 8.92 19.38
C ALA A 334 8.59 8.15 20.66
N TYR A 335 9.75 8.47 21.25
CA TYR A 335 10.18 7.98 22.56
C TYR A 335 9.62 8.87 23.69
N LYS A 336 8.29 8.94 23.85
CA LYS A 336 7.71 9.61 25.04
C LYS A 336 7.45 8.60 26.15
N TYR A 337 8.34 8.60 27.13
CA TYR A 337 8.06 8.06 28.46
C TYR A 337 7.04 9.00 29.15
N GLU A 338 5.82 8.53 29.40
CA GLU A 338 4.97 9.14 30.42
C GLU A 338 4.70 8.13 31.52
N GLY A 339 5.37 8.36 32.64
CA GLY A 339 5.28 7.62 33.89
C GLY A 339 5.80 8.49 35.03
N ASN A 340 5.00 9.50 35.38
CA ASN A 340 4.97 10.29 36.61
C ASN A 340 6.16 11.20 36.98
N SER A 341 5.76 12.43 37.33
CA SER A 341 6.54 13.51 37.89
C SER A 341 7.32 13.14 39.15
N ILE A 342 8.57 13.57 39.23
CA ILE A 342 9.12 14.57 40.17
C ILE A 342 10.65 14.54 40.03
N VAL A 343 11.23 15.72 39.96
CA VAL A 343 12.66 16.00 40.03
C VAL A 343 13.30 15.21 41.17
N GLN A 344 14.06 14.15 40.86
CA GLN A 344 15.11 13.62 41.72
C GLN A 344 16.09 12.78 40.90
N ILE A 345 17.31 13.28 40.74
CA ILE A 345 18.44 12.49 40.26
C ILE A 345 18.69 11.42 41.32
N CYS A 346 18.40 10.15 41.01
CA CYS A 346 18.74 9.03 41.86
C CYS A 346 19.18 7.84 41.01
N TRP A 347 20.50 7.59 41.00
CA TRP A 347 21.10 6.36 40.51
C TRP A 347 20.72 5.21 41.46
N SER A 348 20.41 4.02 40.93
CA SER A 348 19.99 2.89 41.76
C SER A 348 21.15 2.37 42.63
N ARG A 349 20.97 2.57 43.94
CA ARG A 349 21.34 1.68 45.06
C ARG A 349 22.74 1.06 44.95
N TRP A 350 23.76 1.86 45.24
CA TRP A 350 24.92 1.65 46.14
C TRP A 350 25.97 2.72 45.72
N ALA A 351 26.19 3.69 46.60
CA ALA A 351 27.06 4.88 46.47
C ALA A 351 26.55 6.06 45.61
N CYS A 352 26.11 7.12 46.30
CA CYS A 352 25.91 8.47 45.74
C CYS A 352 27.23 9.25 45.81
N ALA A 353 27.65 9.87 44.71
CA ALA A 353 28.61 10.99 44.75
C ALA A 353 27.96 12.18 44.02
N LEU A 354 27.71 13.24 44.77
CA LEU A 354 27.35 14.57 44.28
C LEU A 354 28.63 15.20 43.75
N GLY A 355 28.66 15.64 42.49
CA GLY A 355 29.78 16.40 41.97
C GLY A 355 29.38 17.69 41.29
N THR A 356 29.92 18.79 41.79
CA THR A 356 29.95 20.09 41.11
C THR A 356 30.82 20.02 39.85
N ILE A 357 30.70 20.99 38.93
CA ILE A 357 31.56 21.13 37.73
C ILE A 357 33.06 20.95 38.06
N ASN A 358 33.51 21.37 39.24
CA ASN A 358 34.89 21.17 39.72
C ASN A 358 35.30 19.70 39.97
N GLU A 359 34.35 18.77 40.13
CA GLU A 359 34.64 17.34 40.27
C GLU A 359 34.78 16.61 38.92
N VAL A 360 34.43 17.28 37.81
CA VAL A 360 34.54 16.76 36.43
C VAL A 360 35.99 16.60 35.99
N THR A 361 36.93 17.34 36.59
CA THR A 361 38.36 17.27 36.28
C THR A 361 39.04 15.97 36.72
N ASN A 362 38.44 15.18 37.61
CA ASN A 362 39.01 13.93 38.15
C ASN A 362 38.50 12.64 37.47
N TRP A 363 37.69 12.74 36.41
CA TRP A 363 37.03 11.59 35.80
C TRP A 363 37.85 10.97 34.67
N ASN A 364 38.98 10.30 34.92
CA ASN A 364 39.63 9.37 33.96
C ASN A 364 39.65 9.81 32.47
N GLY A 365 39.76 11.11 32.16
CA GLY A 365 39.71 11.65 30.79
C GLY A 365 38.33 11.66 30.09
N LYS A 366 37.23 11.77 30.84
CA LYS A 366 35.84 11.86 30.30
C LYS A 366 35.42 13.31 30.06
N SER A 367 34.78 13.58 28.92
CA SER A 367 34.36 14.93 28.48
C SER A 367 32.84 15.09 28.47
N ILE A 368 32.35 16.28 28.81
CA ILE A 368 30.93 16.64 28.64
C ILE A 368 30.70 16.90 27.15
N CYS A 369 29.69 16.25 26.58
CA CYS A 369 29.40 16.33 25.15
C CYS A 369 28.07 17.03 24.91
N ILE A 370 28.05 17.88 23.90
CA ILE A 370 26.86 18.59 23.43
C ILE A 370 26.67 18.20 21.96
N SER A 371 25.43 17.94 21.56
CA SER A 371 25.17 17.62 20.17
C SER A 371 25.46 18.83 19.29
N TYR A 372 26.15 18.62 18.17
CA TYR A 372 26.33 19.67 17.18
C TYR A 372 25.01 20.09 16.51
N ASN A 373 24.03 19.17 16.42
CA ASN A 373 22.73 19.43 15.83
C ASN A 373 21.59 19.12 16.81
N GLY A 374 20.68 20.06 17.03
CA GLY A 374 19.51 19.89 17.90
C GLY A 374 18.65 18.68 17.54
N ASP A 375 18.58 18.32 16.26
CA ASP A 375 17.82 17.16 15.80
C ASP A 375 18.42 15.81 16.26
N HIS A 376 19.68 15.81 16.70
CA HIS A 376 20.44 14.60 17.04
C HIS A 376 20.66 14.42 18.55
N VAL A 377 20.09 15.27 19.39
CA VAL A 377 20.31 15.25 20.86
C VAL A 377 19.83 13.98 21.51
N SER A 378 18.56 13.64 21.31
CA SER A 378 17.94 12.45 21.88
C SER A 378 18.65 11.20 21.35
N TRP A 379 18.98 11.19 20.06
CA TRP A 379 19.74 10.11 19.42
C TRP A 379 21.09 9.89 20.13
N LEU A 380 21.93 10.92 20.25
CA LEU A 380 23.25 10.78 20.87
C LEU A 380 23.17 10.38 22.35
N ILE A 381 22.22 10.94 23.08
CA ILE A 381 22.00 10.61 24.50
C ILE A 381 21.58 9.14 24.65
N ASP A 382 20.64 8.66 23.84
CA ASP A 382 20.09 7.32 23.98
C ASP A 382 21.08 6.24 23.54
N TRP A 383 21.80 6.45 22.44
CA TRP A 383 22.87 5.55 22.03
C TRP A 383 24.03 5.52 23.03
N ASN A 384 24.31 6.64 23.71
CA ASN A 384 25.32 6.67 24.75
C ASN A 384 24.95 5.86 26.00
N LYS A 385 23.66 5.80 26.34
CA LYS A 385 23.16 4.91 27.40
C LYS A 385 23.25 3.43 27.00
N GLU A 386 23.08 3.14 25.71
CA GLU A 386 23.10 1.78 25.17
C GLU A 386 24.52 1.21 25.11
N PHE A 387 25.47 1.95 24.53
CA PHE A 387 26.83 1.46 24.35
C PHE A 387 27.64 1.38 25.65
N ARG A 388 27.35 2.24 26.64
CA ARG A 388 27.96 2.29 28.00
C ARG A 388 29.50 2.33 28.06
N CYS A 389 30.20 2.31 26.93
CA CYS A 389 31.65 2.20 26.82
C CYS A 389 32.34 3.51 26.39
N SER A 390 31.56 4.51 25.99
CA SER A 390 32.08 5.80 25.56
C SER A 390 32.50 6.67 26.77
N ALA A 391 33.54 7.48 26.59
CA ALA A 391 33.99 8.46 27.58
C ALA A 391 33.21 9.79 27.50
N CYS A 392 32.08 9.81 26.76
CA CYS A 392 31.27 10.98 26.50
C CYS A 392 30.10 11.04 27.47
N PHE A 393 29.90 12.19 28.13
CA PHE A 393 28.73 12.45 28.96
C PHE A 393 27.87 13.51 28.28
N PHE A 394 26.83 13.07 27.59
CA PHE A 394 25.93 14.02 26.94
C PHE A 394 25.12 14.80 27.97
N MET A 395 25.12 16.13 27.80
CA MET A 395 24.31 17.04 28.60
C MET A 395 22.81 16.68 28.45
N PRO A 396 21.96 16.82 29.48
CA PRO A 396 20.55 16.46 29.37
C PRO A 396 19.83 17.22 28.24
N GLN A 397 18.90 16.55 27.57
CA GLN A 397 18.16 17.11 26.43
C GLN A 397 17.49 18.45 26.76
N SER A 398 16.76 18.52 27.88
CA SER A 398 16.11 19.77 28.34
C SER A 398 17.10 20.94 28.53
N THR A 399 18.34 20.65 28.91
CA THR A 399 19.39 21.67 29.08
C THR A 399 19.94 22.12 27.73
N GLN A 400 20.18 21.19 26.79
CA GLN A 400 20.61 21.53 25.43
C GLN A 400 19.53 22.32 24.68
N GLU A 401 18.25 21.95 24.83
CA GLU A 401 17.10 22.67 24.25
C GLU A 401 16.93 24.07 24.84
N ALA A 402 17.06 24.22 26.17
CA ALA A 402 17.02 25.52 26.84
C ALA A 402 18.17 26.41 26.36
N LEU A 403 19.36 25.84 26.18
CA LEU A 403 20.52 26.55 25.67
C LEU A 403 20.30 27.01 24.21
N TRP A 404 19.74 26.19 23.30
CA TRP A 404 19.45 26.64 21.93
C TRP A 404 18.36 27.69 21.82
N SER A 405 17.43 27.73 22.77
CA SER A 405 16.37 28.73 22.82
C SER A 405 16.83 30.10 23.35
N PHE A 406 18.04 30.20 23.90
CA PHE A 406 18.57 31.40 24.53
C PHE A 406 19.21 32.36 23.50
N ARG A 407 18.86 33.65 23.52
CA ARG A 407 19.40 34.64 22.55
C ARG A 407 20.92 34.87 22.63
N GLY A 408 21.54 34.55 23.77
CA GLY A 408 22.99 34.65 23.98
C GLY A 408 23.68 33.28 24.02
N ALA A 409 23.05 32.25 23.46
CA ALA A 409 23.49 30.87 23.56
C ALA A 409 24.93 30.70 23.07
N GLU A 410 25.25 31.26 21.91
CA GLU A 410 26.58 31.21 21.31
C GLU A 410 27.69 31.72 22.26
N THR A 411 27.42 32.77 23.04
CA THR A 411 28.37 33.30 24.02
C THR A 411 28.56 32.37 25.21
N LEU A 412 27.47 31.79 25.73
CA LEU A 412 27.54 30.83 26.84
C LEU A 412 28.17 29.49 26.40
N TYR A 413 27.92 29.08 25.15
CA TYR A 413 28.50 27.89 24.55
C TYR A 413 29.99 28.05 24.26
N ASN A 414 30.40 29.17 23.64
CA ASN A 414 31.80 29.46 23.42
C ASN A 414 32.54 29.54 24.75
N TRP A 415 31.92 30.11 25.78
CA TRP A 415 32.47 30.10 27.14
C TRP A 415 32.65 28.68 27.70
N LEU A 416 31.65 27.78 27.59
CA LEU A 416 31.74 26.38 28.03
C LEU A 416 32.80 25.55 27.29
N VAL A 417 33.06 25.87 26.02
CA VAL A 417 34.08 25.22 25.19
C VAL A 417 35.46 25.81 25.46
N GLU A 418 35.55 27.13 25.65
CA GLU A 418 36.80 27.86 25.97
C GLU A 418 37.31 27.55 27.38
N THR A 419 36.44 27.25 28.34
CA THR A 419 36.84 26.74 29.66
C THR A 419 37.37 25.30 29.61
N GLY A 420 37.25 24.62 28.48
CA GLY A 420 37.77 23.26 28.26
C GLY A 420 36.91 22.16 28.88
N GLU A 421 35.67 22.46 29.27
CA GLU A 421 34.82 21.55 30.05
C GLU A 421 33.80 20.79 29.18
N ALA A 422 33.50 21.27 27.97
CA ALA A 422 32.55 20.63 27.04
C ALA A 422 33.04 20.60 25.57
N CYS A 423 32.63 19.58 24.80
CA CYS A 423 32.92 19.46 23.37
C CYS A 423 31.66 19.25 22.50
N TYR A 424 31.70 19.78 21.28
CA TYR A 424 30.73 19.44 20.25
C TYR A 424 31.02 18.04 19.71
N VAL A 425 29.97 17.26 19.62
CA VAL A 425 30.02 15.92 19.08
C VAL A 425 28.85 15.77 18.13
N ASP A 426 29.15 15.69 16.84
CA ASP A 426 28.17 15.22 15.86
C ASP A 426 28.10 13.68 15.86
N VAL A 427 27.22 13.12 15.03
CA VAL A 427 27.04 11.67 14.94
C VAL A 427 28.32 10.96 14.49
N ASN A 428 29.12 11.60 13.65
CA ASN A 428 30.37 11.07 13.11
C ASN A 428 31.50 11.12 14.15
N ASP A 429 31.65 12.25 14.84
CA ASP A 429 32.57 12.42 15.96
C ASP A 429 32.27 11.41 17.06
N TYR A 430 30.98 11.18 17.36
CA TYR A 430 30.57 10.19 18.34
C TYR A 430 30.93 8.76 17.93
N ALA A 431 30.75 8.43 16.65
CA ALA A 431 31.15 7.15 16.10
C ALA A 431 32.67 6.93 16.19
N ILE A 432 33.47 7.97 15.92
CA ILE A 432 34.93 7.94 16.07
C ILE A 432 35.33 7.73 17.53
N LEU A 433 34.67 8.41 18.47
CA LEU A 433 34.93 8.27 19.90
C LEU A 433 34.59 6.87 20.42
N LEU A 434 33.49 6.28 19.94
CA LEU A 434 33.14 4.88 20.21
C LEU A 434 34.21 3.91 19.67
N ILE A 435 34.69 4.12 18.44
CA ILE A 435 35.79 3.34 17.86
C ILE A 435 37.04 3.39 18.74
N ILE A 436 37.47 4.59 19.15
CA ILE A 436 38.71 4.80 19.90
C ILE A 436 38.62 4.19 21.31
N THR A 437 37.51 4.40 22.00
CA THR A 437 37.28 3.85 23.35
C THR A 437 37.17 2.33 23.35
N GLN A 438 36.59 1.75 22.30
CA GLN A 438 36.46 0.31 22.13
C GLN A 438 37.81 -0.36 21.77
N GLN A 439 38.70 0.32 21.03
CA GLN A 439 40.07 -0.13 20.82
C GLN A 439 40.88 -0.18 22.12
N ARG A 440 40.67 0.77 23.04
CA ARG A 440 41.27 0.75 24.38
C ARG A 440 40.69 -0.36 25.28
N GLN A 441 39.42 -0.72 25.10
CA GLN A 441 38.73 -1.78 25.87
C GLN A 441 38.87 -3.20 25.33
N LYS A 442 39.51 -3.41 24.17
CA LYS A 442 39.82 -4.75 23.61
C LYS A 442 40.70 -5.63 24.51
N ALA A 443 41.18 -5.13 25.65
CA ALA A 443 41.79 -5.95 26.70
C ALA A 443 40.77 -6.73 27.58
N CYS A 444 39.46 -6.45 27.54
CA CYS A 444 38.52 -7.04 28.52
C CYS A 444 37.22 -7.69 28.04
N CYS A 445 36.70 -7.56 26.81
CA CYS A 445 35.47 -8.33 26.45
C CYS A 445 35.26 -8.58 24.94
N GLY A 446 34.92 -9.82 24.59
CA GLY A 446 34.73 -10.34 23.23
C GLY A 446 33.44 -9.91 22.49
N LEU A 447 32.53 -9.17 23.11
CA LEU A 447 31.34 -8.59 22.45
C LEU A 447 31.67 -7.35 21.61
N CYS A 448 32.83 -6.72 21.83
CA CYS A 448 33.25 -5.46 21.20
C CYS A 448 34.05 -5.64 19.88
N SER A 449 34.42 -6.86 19.51
CA SER A 449 35.27 -7.11 18.33
C SER A 449 34.48 -7.18 17.02
N LEU A 450 33.20 -7.57 17.05
CA LEU A 450 32.36 -7.72 15.84
C LEU A 450 31.69 -6.43 15.36
N SER A 451 31.33 -5.49 16.26
CA SER A 451 30.73 -4.20 15.86
C SER A 451 31.71 -3.29 15.10
N MET A 452 33.01 -3.47 15.34
CA MET A 452 34.10 -2.66 14.80
C MET A 452 34.52 -2.97 13.36
N SER A 453 34.30 -4.20 12.85
CA SER A 453 34.60 -4.53 11.45
C SER A 453 33.62 -3.87 10.47
N VAL A 454 32.41 -3.57 10.97
CA VAL A 454 31.33 -2.91 10.22
C VAL A 454 31.60 -1.41 10.08
N LEU A 455 31.95 -0.72 11.18
CA LEU A 455 32.25 0.72 11.17
C LEU A 455 33.54 1.04 10.37
N ASN A 456 34.58 0.19 10.47
CA ASN A 456 35.84 0.41 9.72
C ASN A 456 35.69 0.30 8.19
N LYS A 457 34.65 -0.37 7.69
CA LYS A 457 34.39 -0.46 6.24
C LYS A 457 33.58 0.72 5.71
N GLU A 458 32.78 1.39 6.54
CA GLU A 458 31.97 2.53 6.11
C GLU A 458 32.74 3.85 6.07
N ILE A 459 33.69 4.07 7.00
CA ILE A 459 34.52 5.28 7.02
C ILE A 459 35.41 5.41 5.77
N CYS A 460 35.77 4.29 5.12
CA CYS A 460 36.52 4.31 3.86
C CYS A 460 35.68 4.62 2.60
N TYR A 461 34.34 4.57 2.68
CA TYR A 461 33.45 4.75 1.52
C TYR A 461 32.62 6.05 1.55
N SER A 462 32.75 6.86 2.61
CA SER A 462 32.05 8.16 2.78
C SER A 462 32.97 9.36 2.49
N LYS A 463 33.94 9.23 1.58
CA LYS A 463 34.68 10.37 1.02
C LYS A 463 34.11 10.79 -0.32
#